data_AF-A0A392MR49-F1
#
_entry.id   AF-A0A392MR49-F1
#
_cell.length_a   1.000
_cell.length_b   1.000
_cell.length_c   1.000
_cell.angle_alpha   90.00
_cell.angle_beta   90.00
_cell.angle_gamma   90.00
#
_symmetry.space_group_name_H-M   'P 1'
#
loop_
_entity.id
_entity.type
_entity.pdbx_description
1 polymer ?
#
loop_
_entity_poly.entity_id
_entity_poly.type
_entity_poly.pdbx_seq_one_letter_code
_entity_poly.pdbx_strand_id
1 'polypeptide(L)'
;KVIHTVGPKYAMKYHTAAENALSHCYRSCLELLIENGLRSIAMGCIYTEAKNYPREPAAHVAIRTVRRFLEKQKDNVTAVVFCITSIIDTEIYKRLLPLYFPRDKHEEEVAMSKLPADVGDENGETTIDERKIRIKPLPKNKVSKPPREPVDLPVSDVGVVRRSVNL
;
A
#
# COMPACT_ATOMS: atom_id res chain seq x y z
N LYS A 1 4.05 -3.18 24.07
CA LYS A 1 3.84 -4.14 22.96
C LYS A 1 4.98 -3.94 21.95
N VAL A 2 5.27 -4.92 21.09
CA VAL A 2 6.21 -4.78 19.98
C VAL A 2 5.43 -4.99 18.68
N ILE A 3 5.66 -4.14 17.68
CA ILE A 3 5.08 -4.27 16.33
C ILE A 3 6.23 -4.62 15.39
N HIS A 4 6.07 -5.70 14.64
CA HIS A 4 7.05 -6.14 13.65
C HIS A 4 6.59 -5.73 12.25
N THR A 5 7.50 -5.18 11.45
CA THR A 5 7.24 -4.74 10.08
C THR A 5 8.46 -4.98 9.19
N VAL A 6 8.24 -5.22 7.90
CA VAL A 6 9.29 -5.63 6.95
C VAL A 6 9.46 -4.57 5.88
N GLY A 7 10.35 -3.60 6.13
CA GLY A 7 10.69 -2.58 5.15
C GLY A 7 11.19 -3.16 3.81
N PRO A 8 10.90 -2.51 2.68
CA PRO A 8 11.18 -3.02 1.33
C PRO A 8 12.68 -3.04 1.00
N LYS A 9 13.09 -3.96 0.11
CA LYS A 9 14.38 -3.88 -0.58
C LYS A 9 14.27 -2.85 -1.71
N TYR A 10 15.21 -1.91 -1.77
CA TYR A 10 15.22 -0.87 -2.78
C TYR A 10 15.95 -1.33 -4.06
N ALA A 11 15.38 -0.99 -5.20
CA ALA A 11 16.02 -1.05 -6.50
C ALA A 11 15.48 0.10 -7.35
N MET A 12 16.33 0.79 -8.10
CA MET A 12 15.93 1.98 -8.89
C MET A 12 14.74 1.71 -9.83
N LYS A 13 14.74 0.56 -10.51
CA LYS A 13 13.62 0.11 -11.38
C LYS A 13 12.27 -0.11 -10.67
N TYR A 14 12.27 -0.17 -9.33
CA TYR A 14 11.08 -0.35 -8.48
C TYR A 14 10.92 0.78 -7.46
N HIS A 15 11.54 1.95 -7.72
CA HIS A 15 11.55 3.10 -6.81
C HIS A 15 10.19 3.38 -6.16
N THR A 16 9.13 3.62 -6.94
CA THR A 16 7.80 3.94 -6.38
C THR A 16 7.13 2.76 -5.68
N ALA A 17 7.46 1.51 -6.03
CA ALA A 17 6.97 0.35 -5.29
C ALA A 17 7.65 0.25 -3.91
N ALA A 18 8.93 0.63 -3.82
CA ALA A 18 9.63 0.74 -2.55
C ALA A 18 9.13 1.93 -1.72
N GLU A 19 8.80 3.08 -2.32
CA GLU A 19 8.19 4.20 -1.60
C GLU A 19 6.84 3.84 -0.99
N ASN A 20 5.92 3.29 -1.80
CA ASN A 20 4.58 2.94 -1.30
C ASN A 20 4.68 1.83 -0.24
N ALA A 21 5.51 0.81 -0.45
CA ALA A 21 5.74 -0.22 0.57
C ALA A 21 6.35 0.33 1.86
N LEU A 22 7.27 1.30 1.80
CA LEU A 22 7.84 1.93 2.99
C LEU A 22 6.81 2.79 3.72
N SER A 23 5.99 3.58 3.00
CA SER A 23 4.86 4.32 3.56
C SER A 23 3.90 3.37 4.28
N HIS A 24 3.51 2.28 3.62
CA HIS A 24 2.63 1.27 4.18
C HIS A 24 3.21 0.63 5.46
N CYS A 25 4.53 0.36 5.51
CA CYS A 25 5.18 -0.15 6.72
C CYS A 25 4.98 0.78 7.94
N TYR A 26 5.10 2.10 7.76
CA TYR A 26 4.86 3.07 8.82
C TYR A 26 3.37 3.20 9.15
N ARG A 27 2.50 3.34 8.13
CA ARG A 27 1.04 3.48 8.30
C ARG A 27 0.45 2.31 9.08
N SER A 28 0.76 1.06 8.70
CA SER A 28 0.25 -0.12 9.41
C SER A 28 0.73 -0.24 10.85
N CYS A 29 1.92 0.29 11.19
CA CYS A 29 2.36 0.34 12.60
C CYS A 29 1.56 1.36 13.42
N LEU A 30 1.15 2.47 12.81
CA LEU A 30 0.34 3.52 13.43
C LEU A 30 -1.15 3.12 13.53
N GLU A 31 -1.64 2.31 12.59
CA GLU A 31 -2.98 1.72 12.66
C GLU A 31 -3.05 0.68 13.79
N LEU A 32 -2.08 -0.24 13.83
CA LEU A 32 -1.95 -1.20 14.94
C LEU A 32 -1.80 -0.51 16.31
N LEU A 33 -1.18 0.67 16.39
CA LEU A 33 -1.14 1.48 17.62
C LEU A 33 -2.56 1.82 18.11
N ILE A 34 -3.41 2.38 17.23
CA ILE A 34 -4.79 2.78 17.55
C ILE A 34 -5.65 1.55 17.86
N GLU A 35 -5.62 0.52 17.01
CA GLU A 35 -6.37 -0.72 17.21
C GLU A 35 -6.07 -1.41 18.56
N ASN A 36 -4.83 -1.25 19.04
CA ASN A 36 -4.38 -1.82 20.31
C ASN A 36 -4.67 -0.95 21.53
N GLY A 37 -5.39 0.17 21.37
CA GLY A 37 -5.70 1.14 22.43
C GLY A 37 -4.48 1.90 22.96
N LEU A 38 -3.39 1.94 22.19
CA LEU A 38 -2.15 2.59 22.59
C LEU A 38 -2.09 4.04 22.09
N ARG A 39 -1.39 4.89 22.83
CA ARG A 39 -1.34 6.35 22.60
C ARG A 39 0.02 6.86 22.13
N SER A 40 1.07 6.04 22.17
CA SER A 40 2.42 6.42 21.76
C SER A 40 3.22 5.25 21.17
N ILE A 41 4.07 5.56 20.19
CA ILE A 41 4.96 4.60 19.53
C ILE A 41 6.38 5.17 19.38
N ALA A 42 7.36 4.30 19.47
CA ALA A 42 8.74 4.55 19.09
C ALA A 42 9.07 3.76 17.82
N MET A 43 9.58 4.42 16.78
CA MET A 43 9.87 3.83 15.48
C MET A 43 11.29 4.20 15.03
N GLY A 44 12.11 3.20 14.70
CA GLY A 44 13.41 3.42 14.07
C GLY A 44 13.31 3.55 12.55
N CYS A 45 14.45 3.73 11.88
CA CYS A 45 14.54 3.68 10.42
C CYS A 45 14.15 2.28 9.91
N ILE A 46 12.95 2.13 9.33
CA ILE A 46 12.47 0.87 8.72
C ILE A 46 13.27 0.56 7.43
N TYR A 47 13.74 1.62 6.77
CA TYR A 47 14.74 1.55 5.71
C TYR A 47 16.13 1.37 6.33
N THR A 48 16.96 0.52 5.74
CA THR A 48 18.31 0.23 6.25
C THR A 48 19.32 0.13 5.10
N GLU A 49 20.60 0.37 5.39
CA GLU A 49 21.68 0.26 4.39
C GLU A 49 21.70 -1.12 3.71
N ALA A 50 21.48 -2.20 4.47
CA ALA A 50 21.38 -3.58 3.96
C ALA A 50 20.23 -3.79 2.95
N LYS A 51 19.30 -2.84 2.81
CA LYS A 51 18.21 -2.84 1.83
C LYS A 51 18.46 -1.88 0.65
N ASN A 52 19.64 -1.25 0.58
CA ASN A 52 20.09 -0.30 -0.44
C ASN A 52 19.16 0.92 -0.66
N TYR A 53 18.34 1.28 0.34
CA TYR A 53 17.39 2.39 0.22
C TYR A 53 18.12 3.73 0.46
N PRO A 54 18.09 4.70 -0.48
CA PRO A 54 18.61 6.04 -0.26
C PRO A 54 18.00 6.71 0.98
N ARG A 55 18.85 7.07 1.96
CA ARG A 55 18.43 7.56 3.28
C ARG A 55 17.47 8.75 3.23
N GLU A 56 17.86 9.81 2.51
CA GLU A 56 17.11 11.07 2.52
C GLU A 56 15.72 10.94 1.86
N PRO A 57 15.57 10.32 0.68
CA PRO A 57 14.25 9.94 0.14
C PRO A 57 13.43 9.05 1.09
N ALA A 58 14.07 8.10 1.78
CA ALA A 58 13.37 7.22 2.72
C ALA A 58 12.88 7.95 3.99
N ALA A 59 13.66 8.91 4.49
CA ALA A 59 13.29 9.79 5.59
C ALA A 59 12.13 10.72 5.18
N HIS A 60 12.13 11.27 3.97
CA HIS A 60 10.99 12.01 3.42
C HIS A 60 9.70 11.17 3.44
N VAL A 61 9.73 9.91 2.97
CA VAL A 61 8.57 9.01 3.05
C VAL A 61 8.15 8.79 4.51
N ALA A 62 9.08 8.41 5.38
CA ALA A 62 8.82 8.13 6.79
C ALA A 62 8.12 9.29 7.54
N ILE A 63 8.69 10.49 7.42
CA ILE A 63 8.20 11.68 8.13
C ILE A 63 6.86 12.13 7.53
N ARG A 64 6.70 12.08 6.20
CA ARG A 64 5.47 12.46 5.50
C ARG A 64 4.28 11.57 5.85
N THR A 65 4.48 10.25 5.88
CA THR A 65 3.43 9.30 6.29
C THR A 65 3.01 9.54 7.73
N VAL A 66 3.96 9.75 8.66
CA VAL A 66 3.65 10.08 10.06
C VAL A 66 2.90 11.41 10.16
N ARG A 67 3.33 12.46 9.46
CA ARG A 67 2.65 13.76 9.45
C ARG A 67 1.19 13.65 9.03
N ARG A 68 0.91 13.02 7.87
CA ARG A 68 -0.45 12.85 7.35
C ARG A 68 -1.32 11.96 8.23
N PHE A 69 -0.74 10.92 8.83
CA PHE A 69 -1.45 10.09 9.81
C PHE A 69 -1.88 10.91 11.04
N LEU A 70 -0.97 11.73 11.58
CA LEU A 70 -1.25 12.58 12.74
C LEU A 70 -2.28 13.68 12.44
N GLU A 71 -2.31 14.23 11.22
CA GLU A 71 -3.36 15.15 10.79
C GLU A 71 -4.76 14.51 10.83
N LYS A 72 -4.87 13.24 10.43
CA LYS A 72 -6.13 12.47 10.46
C LYS A 72 -6.48 11.95 11.85
N GLN A 73 -5.50 11.67 12.72
CA GLN A 73 -5.67 10.92 13.97
C GLN A 73 -5.18 11.69 15.22
N LYS A 74 -5.21 13.02 15.16
CA LYS A 74 -4.66 13.94 16.19
C LYS A 74 -5.09 13.64 17.63
N ASP A 75 -6.33 13.18 17.84
CA ASP A 75 -6.91 12.96 19.17
C ASP A 75 -6.59 11.54 19.71
N ASN A 76 -6.18 10.62 18.82
CA ASN A 76 -5.87 9.22 19.13
C ASN A 76 -4.37 8.98 19.42
N VAL A 77 -3.47 9.86 18.97
CA VAL A 77 -2.02 9.71 19.13
C VAL A 77 -1.44 10.87 19.93
N THR A 78 -0.77 10.57 21.04
CA THR A 78 -0.14 11.56 21.93
C THR A 78 1.35 11.76 21.62
N ALA A 79 2.06 10.74 21.14
CA ALA A 79 3.47 10.90 20.76
C ALA A 79 3.94 9.85 19.72
N VAL A 80 4.74 10.30 18.75
CA VAL A 80 5.53 9.45 17.86
C VAL A 80 6.99 9.82 18.05
N VAL A 81 7.83 8.85 18.43
CA VAL A 81 9.27 9.05 18.67
C VAL A 81 10.07 8.39 17.54
N PHE A 82 10.88 9.17 16.83
CA PHE A 82 11.82 8.63 15.84
C PHE A 82 13.13 8.20 16.53
N CYS A 83 13.37 6.90 16.60
CA CYS A 83 14.56 6.31 17.22
C CYS A 83 15.70 6.16 16.20
N ILE A 84 16.43 7.25 15.98
CA ILE A 84 17.51 7.31 14.99
C ILE A 84 18.85 6.94 15.65
N THR A 85 19.52 5.92 15.12
CA THR A 85 20.79 5.39 15.67
C THR A 85 22.03 5.82 14.88
N SER A 86 21.89 6.08 13.58
CA SER A 86 22.99 6.54 12.72
C SER A 86 23.10 8.06 12.75
N ILE A 87 24.31 8.58 12.91
CA ILE A 87 24.61 10.02 12.86
C ILE A 87 24.14 10.63 11.52
N ILE A 88 24.30 9.89 10.41
CA ILE A 88 23.92 10.35 9.07
C ILE A 88 22.40 10.51 8.98
N ASP A 89 21.64 9.54 9.50
CA ASP A 89 20.18 9.64 9.56
C ASP A 89 19.73 10.73 10.54
N THR A 90 20.45 10.95 11.66
CA THR A 90 20.15 12.02 12.61
C THR A 90 20.24 13.40 11.97
N GLU A 91 21.29 13.67 11.18
CA GLU A 91 21.43 14.96 10.47
C GLU A 91 20.42 15.12 9.32
N ILE A 92 19.96 14.02 8.71
CA ILE A 92 18.83 14.06 7.77
C ILE A 92 17.53 14.43 8.52
N TYR A 93 17.18 13.72 9.60
CA TYR A 93 15.96 13.98 10.35
C TYR A 93 15.93 15.39 10.95
N LYS A 94 17.05 15.91 11.47
CA LYS A 94 17.15 17.31 11.94
C LYS A 94 16.82 18.34 10.85
N ARG A 95 17.25 18.12 9.61
CA ARG A 95 16.95 19.00 8.47
C ARG A 95 15.51 18.87 7.98
N LEU A 96 14.97 17.65 7.99
CA LEU A 96 13.66 17.36 7.39
C LEU A 96 12.48 17.57 8.34
N LEU A 97 12.63 17.32 9.64
CA LEU A 97 11.52 17.45 10.60
C LEU A 97 10.87 18.85 10.60
N PRO A 98 11.63 19.98 10.59
CA PRO A 98 11.02 21.31 10.49
C PRO A 98 10.23 21.57 9.20
N LEU A 99 10.54 20.87 8.11
CA LEU A 99 9.82 21.01 6.84
C LEU A 99 8.43 20.34 6.91
N TYR A 100 8.30 19.26 7.69
CA TYR A 100 7.04 18.53 7.86
C TYR A 100 6.27 18.91 9.13
N PHE A 101 6.95 19.47 10.12
CA PHE A 101 6.39 19.94 11.38
C PHE A 101 6.95 21.34 11.69
N PRO A 102 6.62 22.36 10.86
CA PRO A 102 7.05 23.72 11.09
C PRO A 102 6.51 24.25 12.43
N ARG A 103 7.38 24.93 13.19
CA ARG A 103 7.10 25.40 14.55
C ARG A 103 6.73 26.88 14.60
N ASP A 104 7.05 27.62 13.54
CA ASP A 104 6.74 29.03 13.34
C ASP A 104 6.51 29.32 11.84
N LYS A 105 6.11 30.56 11.54
CA LYS A 105 5.82 31.02 10.17
C LYS A 105 7.03 31.00 9.24
N HIS A 106 8.24 31.19 9.77
CA HIS A 106 9.45 31.18 8.95
C HIS A 106 9.78 29.75 8.52
N GLU A 107 9.63 28.77 9.42
CA GLU A 107 9.74 27.35 9.05
C GLU A 107 8.65 26.93 8.04
N GLU A 108 7.44 27.48 8.16
CA GLU A 108 6.33 27.24 7.21
C GLU A 108 6.65 27.80 5.80
N GLU A 109 7.14 29.04 5.69
CA GLU A 109 7.61 29.63 4.42
C GLU A 109 8.78 28.82 3.80
N VAL A 110 9.72 28.36 4.63
CA VAL A 110 10.84 27.51 4.20
C VAL A 110 10.36 26.12 3.77
N ALA A 111 9.34 25.55 4.42
CA ALA A 111 8.74 24.28 4.03
C ALA A 111 8.04 24.40 2.67
N MET A 112 7.23 25.43 2.48
CA MET A 112 6.50 25.71 1.23
C MET A 112 7.42 25.94 0.03
N SER A 113 8.64 26.44 0.23
CA SER A 113 9.63 26.62 -0.84
C SER A 113 10.47 25.37 -1.16
N LYS A 114 10.58 24.42 -0.23
CA LYS A 114 11.48 23.24 -0.34
C LYS A 114 10.75 21.92 -0.57
N LEU A 115 9.51 21.78 -0.12
CA LEU A 115 8.70 20.60 -0.38
C LEU A 115 7.87 20.80 -1.65
N PRO A 116 7.75 19.79 -2.53
CA PRO A 116 6.83 19.87 -3.66
C PRO A 116 5.37 19.92 -3.17
N ALA A 117 4.55 20.71 -3.85
CA ALA A 117 3.18 21.05 -3.42
C ALA A 117 2.24 19.85 -3.22
N ASP A 118 2.50 18.74 -3.92
CA ASP A 118 1.85 17.46 -3.64
C ASP A 118 2.85 16.30 -3.70
N VAL A 119 3.15 15.72 -2.54
CA VAL A 119 3.83 14.43 -2.40
C VAL A 119 2.87 13.38 -1.83
N GLY A 120 1.82 13.04 -2.58
CA GLY A 120 1.13 11.76 -2.47
C GLY A 120 -0.36 11.77 -2.11
N ASP A 121 -0.93 10.56 -1.97
CA ASP A 121 -2.34 10.10 -2.03
C ASP A 121 -3.30 10.46 -0.85
N GLU A 122 -3.22 11.62 -0.22
CA GLU A 122 -3.81 11.92 1.12
C GLU A 122 -3.32 11.03 2.31
N ASN A 123 -2.77 9.83 2.09
CA ASN A 123 -2.15 8.96 3.12
C ASN A 123 -0.61 9.07 3.15
N GLY A 124 0.00 9.55 2.06
CA GLY A 124 1.44 9.79 1.91
C GLY A 124 2.14 8.86 0.91
N GLU A 125 1.43 7.90 0.32
CA GLU A 125 1.87 7.05 -0.80
C GLU A 125 1.97 7.86 -2.10
N THR A 126 2.88 7.52 -3.00
CA THR A 126 3.11 8.31 -4.22
C THR A 126 2.03 8.03 -5.27
N THR A 127 1.24 9.05 -5.63
CA THR A 127 0.16 8.97 -6.62
C THR A 127 0.71 8.74 -8.03
N ILE A 128 0.49 7.55 -8.61
CA ILE A 128 0.81 7.26 -10.02
C ILE A 128 -0.49 7.11 -10.82
N ASP A 129 -0.82 8.11 -11.64
CA ASP A 129 -2.05 8.10 -12.44
C ASP A 129 -2.06 6.97 -13.49
N GLU A 130 -0.87 6.59 -13.98
CA GLU A 130 -0.65 5.54 -14.98
C GLU A 130 -0.98 4.10 -14.52
N ARG A 131 -1.23 3.89 -13.21
CA ARG A 131 -1.55 2.55 -12.65
C ARG A 131 -3.02 2.32 -12.32
N LYS A 132 -3.91 3.26 -12.64
CA LYS A 132 -5.37 3.01 -12.59
C LYS A 132 -5.69 1.86 -13.54
N ILE A 133 -6.19 0.74 -13.00
CA ILE A 133 -6.58 -0.44 -13.79
C ILE A 133 -7.66 0.00 -14.78
N ARG A 134 -7.27 0.14 -16.04
CA ARG A 134 -8.18 0.54 -17.12
C ARG A 134 -8.98 -0.69 -17.53
N ILE A 135 -9.97 -1.07 -16.71
CA ILE A 135 -10.93 -2.14 -16.99
C ILE A 135 -11.74 -1.72 -18.23
N LYS A 136 -11.21 -2.04 -19.41
CA LYS A 136 -12.03 -2.08 -20.62
C LYS A 136 -13.04 -3.22 -20.43
N PRO A 137 -14.33 -3.03 -20.76
CA PRO A 137 -15.25 -4.14 -20.85
C PRO A 137 -14.67 -5.23 -21.76
N LEU A 138 -14.84 -6.50 -21.41
CA LEU A 138 -14.47 -7.57 -22.33
C LEU A 138 -15.16 -7.32 -23.70
N PRO A 139 -14.46 -7.53 -24.83
CA PRO A 139 -15.08 -7.40 -26.12
C PRO A 139 -16.26 -8.38 -26.19
N LYS A 140 -17.46 -7.85 -26.46
CA LYS A 140 -18.66 -8.66 -26.70
C LYS A 140 -18.50 -9.37 -28.04
N ASN A 141 -17.75 -10.47 -28.05
CA ASN A 141 -17.80 -11.43 -29.14
C ASN A 141 -19.24 -11.93 -29.24
N LYS A 142 -19.96 -11.50 -30.29
CA LYS A 142 -21.18 -12.17 -30.70
C LYS A 142 -20.77 -13.57 -31.15
N VAL A 143 -20.86 -14.54 -30.25
CA VAL A 143 -20.82 -15.95 -30.63
C VAL A 143 -22.05 -16.19 -31.50
N SER A 144 -21.85 -16.13 -32.82
CA SER A 144 -22.82 -16.64 -33.78
C SER A 144 -23.02 -18.11 -33.45
N LYS A 145 -24.22 -18.46 -32.98
CA LYS A 145 -24.60 -19.84 -32.70
C LYS A 145 -24.31 -20.68 -33.95
N PRO A 146 -23.50 -21.74 -33.88
CA PRO A 146 -23.24 -22.57 -35.05
C PRO A 146 -24.56 -23.16 -35.57
N PRO A 147 -24.67 -23.44 -36.88
CA PRO A 147 -25.86 -24.09 -37.44
C PRO A 147 -26.17 -25.38 -36.68
N ARG A 148 -27.45 -25.64 -36.41
CA ARG A 148 -27.86 -26.98 -35.95
C ARG A 148 -27.71 -27.95 -37.11
N GLU A 149 -26.84 -28.94 -36.94
CA GLU A 149 -26.85 -30.13 -37.79
C GLU A 149 -28.19 -30.88 -37.61
N PRO A 150 -28.73 -31.54 -38.65
CA PRO A 150 -29.92 -32.38 -38.52
C PRO A 150 -29.65 -33.52 -37.54
N VAL A 151 -30.61 -33.80 -36.66
CA VAL A 151 -30.53 -34.94 -35.75
C VAL A 151 -31.04 -36.18 -36.48
N ASP A 152 -30.14 -37.09 -36.83
CA ASP A 152 -30.54 -38.42 -37.31
C ASP A 152 -31.21 -39.20 -36.16
N LEU A 153 -32.40 -39.71 -36.44
CA LEU A 153 -33.21 -40.49 -35.50
C LEU A 153 -32.71 -41.93 -35.44
N PRO A 154 -32.35 -42.47 -34.25
CA PRO A 154 -32.17 -43.91 -34.11
C PRO A 154 -33.54 -44.60 -34.24
N VAL A 155 -33.57 -45.63 -35.08
CA VAL A 155 -34.76 -46.43 -35.38
C VAL A 155 -35.22 -47.22 -34.15
N SER A 156 -36.54 -47.34 -34.00
CA SER A 156 -37.19 -48.10 -32.93
C SER A 156 -36.88 -49.60 -32.98
N ASP A 157 -36.71 -50.21 -31.81
CA ASP A 157 -36.83 -51.67 -31.66
C ASP A 157 -37.82 -52.01 -30.53
N VAL A 158 -38.66 -53.03 -30.74
CA VAL A 158 -39.81 -53.39 -29.89
C VAL A 158 -39.71 -54.85 -29.50
N GLY A 159 -39.49 -55.14 -28.20
CA GLY A 159 -39.10 -56.51 -27.81
C GLY A 159 -39.29 -56.96 -26.34
N VAL A 160 -40.50 -56.81 -25.79
CA VAL A 160 -41.23 -57.76 -24.88
C VAL A 160 -40.50 -58.57 -23.75
N VAL A 161 -41.19 -58.65 -22.60
CA VAL A 161 -41.30 -59.79 -21.62
C VAL A 161 -40.89 -59.47 -20.18
N ARG A 162 -41.85 -59.72 -19.25
CA ARG A 162 -41.69 -59.72 -17.78
C ARG A 162 -41.09 -61.04 -17.26
N ARG A 163 -40.40 -61.01 -16.11
CA ARG A 163 -40.56 -62.02 -15.03
C ARG A 163 -40.00 -61.53 -13.69
N SER A 164 -40.75 -61.75 -12.62
CA SER A 164 -40.33 -61.57 -11.23
C SER A 164 -39.78 -62.89 -10.67
N VAL A 165 -38.81 -62.85 -9.75
CA VAL A 165 -38.65 -63.85 -8.68
C VAL A 165 -38.06 -63.17 -7.43
N ASN A 166 -38.48 -63.61 -6.24
CA ASN A 166 -37.99 -63.14 -4.94
C ASN A 166 -36.74 -63.93 -4.50
N LEU A 167 -35.88 -63.31 -3.69
CA LEU A 167 -35.59 -63.70 -2.30
C LEU A 167 -34.74 -62.64 -1.59
#